data_AF-A0A098VTT2-F1
#
_entry.id   AF-A0A098VTT2-F1
#
_cell.length_a   1.000
_cell.length_b   1.000
_cell.length_c   1.000
_cell.angle_alpha   90.00
_cell.angle_beta   90.00
_cell.angle_gamma   90.00
#
_symmetry.space_group_name_H-M   'P 1'
#
loop_
_entity.id
_entity.type
_entity.pdbx_description
1 polymer ?
#
loop_
_entity_poly.entity_id
_entity_poly.type
_entity_poly.pdbx_seq_one_letter_code
_entity_poly.pdbx_strand_id
1 'polypeptide(L)'
;MASDAEEAHLSVFENPVLVLSLFYRFSYRQLISLIRRFYSTIIKCFLVAFLVVFALSFFPFFYKLLPAVLWYSEWFMLGIMSTIGLGSGAHTFVLFLAPFIAETATTAFVIWESFFWGFGTAIGELPPYFIAKTCALNDKKAPFTFRPNGWTDYFHSLIRWMVQKFGVFGILLCASIPNPLFDLAGNGWFLSVGITCGYYGIPFWSFFLATFVGKAIIKASLQVGQLPNHAL
;
A
#
# COMPACT_ATOMS: atom_id res chain seq x y z
N MET A 1 40.62 12.25 -35.67
CA MET A 1 41.27 11.92 -36.95
C MET A 1 41.03 13.05 -37.93
N ALA A 2 41.75 14.14 -37.73
CA ALA A 2 42.10 15.19 -38.69
C ALA A 2 43.12 16.04 -37.92
N SER A 3 44.17 15.37 -37.48
CA SER A 3 45.39 15.98 -37.01
C SER A 3 46.27 16.17 -38.25
N ASP A 4 47.03 17.26 -38.24
CA ASP A 4 48.33 17.37 -38.90
C ASP A 4 48.37 17.52 -40.43
N ALA A 5 47.74 18.57 -40.98
CA ALA A 5 48.21 19.19 -42.22
C ALA A 5 47.77 20.65 -42.30
N GLU A 6 48.71 21.56 -42.60
CA GLU A 6 48.55 23.00 -42.84
C GLU A 6 48.51 23.95 -41.62
N GLU A 7 49.57 23.93 -40.82
CA GLU A 7 50.15 25.20 -40.32
C GLU A 7 50.94 25.88 -41.45
N ALA A 8 50.29 26.15 -42.58
CA ALA A 8 50.82 27.07 -43.56
C ALA A 8 50.59 28.48 -43.01
N HIS A 9 51.64 29.30 -42.97
CA HIS A 9 51.56 30.75 -42.78
C HIS A 9 50.65 31.35 -43.87
N LEU A 10 49.33 31.25 -43.71
CA LEU A 10 48.33 31.85 -44.56
C LEU A 10 48.35 33.35 -44.30
N SER A 11 49.24 34.05 -45.02
CA SER A 11 49.18 35.50 -45.07
C SER A 11 47.84 35.87 -45.71
N VAL A 12 47.07 36.70 -45.01
CA VAL A 12 45.68 37.07 -45.38
C VAL A 12 45.61 37.66 -46.81
N PHE A 13 46.75 38.08 -47.36
CA PHE A 13 46.87 38.82 -48.61
C PHE A 13 47.28 37.96 -49.83
N GLU A 14 47.78 36.73 -49.64
CA GLU A 14 48.23 35.89 -50.76
C GLU A 14 47.09 35.21 -51.51
N ASN A 15 45.96 34.92 -50.83
CA ASN A 15 44.82 34.23 -51.44
C ASN A 15 43.47 34.78 -50.91
N PRO A 16 43.04 35.97 -51.37
CA PRO A 16 41.83 36.63 -50.85
C PRO A 16 40.55 35.83 -51.11
N VAL A 17 40.48 35.05 -52.20
CA VAL A 17 39.31 34.24 -52.56
C VAL A 17 39.11 33.08 -51.58
N LEU A 18 40.21 32.43 -51.14
CA LEU A 18 40.15 31.33 -50.20
C LEU A 18 39.73 31.82 -48.81
N VAL A 19 40.28 32.96 -48.36
CA VAL A 19 39.88 33.64 -47.11
C VAL A 19 38.40 34.00 -47.14
N LEU A 20 37.89 34.55 -48.25
CA LEU A 20 36.47 34.90 -48.40
C LEU A 20 35.57 33.65 -48.33
N SER A 21 35.98 32.54 -48.96
CA SER A 21 35.22 31.29 -48.94
C SER A 21 35.16 30.64 -47.56
N LEU A 22 36.26 30.71 -46.80
CA LEU A 22 36.33 30.22 -45.42
C LEU A 22 35.49 31.11 -44.49
N PHE A 23 35.57 32.43 -44.67
CA PHE A 23 34.75 33.39 -43.93
C PHE A 23 33.25 33.18 -44.20
N TYR A 24 32.86 32.94 -45.45
CA TYR A 24 31.47 32.62 -45.80
C TYR A 24 31.01 31.32 -45.17
N ARG A 25 31.82 30.25 -45.23
CA ARG A 25 31.51 28.95 -44.59
C ARG A 25 31.40 29.06 -43.07
N PHE A 26 32.29 29.83 -42.44
CA PHE A 26 32.26 30.09 -41.00
C PHE A 26 31.00 30.88 -40.63
N SER A 27 30.72 31.97 -41.33
CA SER A 27 29.52 32.81 -41.12
C SER A 27 28.22 32.02 -41.29
N TYR A 28 28.15 31.15 -42.31
CA TYR A 28 27.01 30.27 -42.55
C TYR A 28 26.81 29.25 -41.42
N ARG A 29 27.90 28.62 -40.94
CA ARG A 29 27.85 27.69 -39.80
C ARG A 29 27.42 28.40 -38.51
N GLN A 30 27.92 29.61 -38.27
CA GLN A 30 27.53 30.42 -37.12
C GLN A 30 26.05 30.78 -37.18
N LEU A 31 25.52 31.20 -38.34
CA LEU A 31 24.11 31.52 -38.52
C LEU A 31 23.20 30.30 -38.29
N ILE A 32 23.54 29.13 -38.84
CA ILE A 32 22.77 27.89 -38.61
C ILE A 32 22.81 27.48 -37.14
N SER A 33 23.97 27.55 -36.49
CA SER A 33 24.09 27.18 -35.09
C SER A 33 23.26 28.11 -34.20
N LEU A 34 23.18 29.40 -34.54
CA LEU A 34 22.33 30.37 -33.87
C LEU A 34 20.85 30.01 -34.05
N ILE A 35 20.39 29.82 -35.29
CA ILE A 35 19.00 29.46 -35.60
C ILE A 35 18.60 28.14 -34.91
N ARG A 36 19.47 27.13 -34.95
CA ARG A 36 19.23 25.83 -34.30
C ARG A 36 19.14 25.96 -32.78
N ARG A 37 19.99 26.80 -32.17
CA ARG A 37 19.93 27.10 -30.73
C ARG A 37 18.62 27.81 -30.38
N PHE A 38 18.22 28.82 -31.14
CA PHE A 38 16.95 29.51 -30.96
C PHE A 38 15.75 28.56 -31.05
N TYR A 39 15.70 27.73 -32.10
CA TYR A 39 14.63 26.76 -32.28
C TYR A 39 14.59 25.70 -31.16
N SER A 40 15.76 25.18 -30.74
CA SER A 40 15.84 24.24 -29.63
C SER A 40 15.39 24.85 -28.30
N THR A 41 15.72 26.12 -28.04
CA THR A 41 15.27 26.84 -26.85
C THR A 41 13.76 27.05 -26.87
N ILE A 42 13.18 27.46 -28.01
CA ILE A 42 11.73 27.66 -28.15
C ILE A 42 10.98 26.36 -27.91
N ILE A 43 11.42 25.24 -28.50
CA ILE A 43 10.79 23.92 -28.27
C ILE A 43 10.86 23.53 -26.80
N LYS A 44 12.01 23.70 -26.14
CA LYS A 44 12.15 23.37 -24.71
C LYS A 44 11.24 24.23 -23.84
N CYS A 45 11.16 25.53 -24.10
CA CYS A 45 10.24 26.42 -23.41
C CYS A 45 8.77 26.00 -23.62
N PHE A 46 8.40 25.65 -24.84
CA PHE A 46 7.05 25.17 -25.16
C PHE A 46 6.75 23.84 -24.46
N LEU A 47 7.69 22.89 -24.46
CA LEU A 47 7.55 21.62 -23.76
C LEU A 47 7.36 21.83 -22.25
N VAL A 48 8.18 22.70 -21.65
CA VAL A 48 8.06 23.03 -20.21
C VAL A 48 6.72 23.69 -19.93
N ALA A 49 6.30 24.67 -20.74
CA ALA A 49 5.01 25.33 -20.58
C ALA A 49 3.84 24.33 -20.69
N PHE A 50 3.90 23.41 -21.67
CA PHE A 50 2.91 22.35 -21.82
C PHE A 50 2.85 21.43 -20.60
N LEU A 51 4.01 20.99 -20.08
CA LEU A 51 4.06 20.16 -18.87
C LEU A 51 3.52 20.88 -17.64
N VAL A 52 3.77 22.19 -17.51
CA VAL A 52 3.23 23.01 -16.43
C VAL A 52 1.70 23.12 -16.54
N VAL A 53 1.17 23.46 -17.72
CA VAL A 53 -0.28 23.55 -17.95
C VAL A 53 -0.97 22.20 -17.72
N PHE A 54 -0.33 21.12 -18.18
CA PHE A 54 -0.78 19.76 -17.93
C PHE A 54 -0.83 19.49 -16.42
N ALA A 55 0.26 19.70 -15.68
CA ALA A 55 0.28 19.50 -14.23
C ALA A 55 -0.77 20.34 -13.49
N LEU A 56 -0.97 21.60 -13.88
CA LEU A 56 -1.99 22.48 -13.31
C LEU A 56 -3.42 21.99 -13.60
N SER A 57 -3.64 21.33 -14.73
CA SER A 57 -4.94 20.74 -15.10
C SER A 57 -5.26 19.49 -14.28
N PHE A 58 -4.25 18.76 -13.81
CA PHE A 58 -4.44 17.60 -12.93
C PHE A 58 -4.48 17.96 -11.44
N PHE A 59 -3.88 19.09 -11.04
CA PHE A 59 -3.95 19.61 -9.67
C PHE A 59 -5.37 19.61 -9.08
N PRO A 60 -6.44 20.03 -9.82
CA PRO A 60 -7.78 20.02 -9.29
C PRO A 60 -8.35 18.65 -8.93
N PHE A 61 -7.91 17.62 -9.66
CA PHE A 61 -8.31 16.25 -9.41
C PHE A 61 -7.60 15.70 -8.16
N PHE A 62 -6.29 15.96 -8.03
CA PHE A 62 -5.50 15.49 -6.90
C PHE A 62 -5.92 16.13 -5.57
N TYR A 63 -6.26 17.43 -5.51
CA TYR A 63 -6.67 18.04 -4.23
C TYR A 63 -7.98 17.44 -3.68
N LYS A 64 -8.87 16.95 -4.54
CA LYS A 64 -10.12 16.29 -4.11
C LYS A 64 -9.88 14.83 -3.74
N LEU A 65 -9.04 14.14 -4.50
CA LEU A 65 -8.80 12.72 -4.32
C LEU A 65 -7.87 12.44 -3.12
N LEU A 66 -6.84 13.25 -2.92
CA LEU A 66 -5.80 12.99 -1.93
C LEU A 66 -6.32 12.92 -0.49
N PRO A 67 -7.18 13.85 0.01
CA PRO A 67 -7.72 13.76 1.36
C PRO A 67 -8.56 12.50 1.58
N ALA A 68 -9.37 12.12 0.59
CA ALA A 68 -10.17 10.89 0.67
C ALA A 68 -9.28 9.64 0.72
N VAL A 69 -8.24 9.58 -0.13
CA VAL A 69 -7.28 8.47 -0.12
C VAL A 69 -6.52 8.40 1.21
N LEU A 70 -6.05 9.54 1.73
CA LEU A 70 -5.34 9.61 3.00
C LEU A 70 -6.25 9.13 4.15
N TRP A 71 -7.49 9.60 4.20
CA TRP A 71 -8.48 9.19 5.20
C TRP A 71 -8.64 7.67 5.25
N TYR A 72 -8.95 7.02 4.12
CA TYR A 72 -9.12 5.57 4.10
C TYR A 72 -7.81 4.80 4.33
N SER A 73 -6.67 5.37 3.91
CA SER A 73 -5.36 4.75 4.15
C SER A 73 -5.01 4.71 5.63
N GLU A 74 -5.44 5.68 6.43
CA GLU A 74 -5.23 5.67 7.88
C GLU A 74 -5.99 4.51 8.53
N TRP A 75 -7.27 4.32 8.20
CA TRP A 75 -8.08 3.19 8.69
C TRP A 75 -7.51 1.83 8.27
N PHE A 76 -7.04 1.75 7.04
CA PHE A 76 -6.34 0.58 6.52
C PHE A 76 -5.05 0.27 7.30
N MET A 77 -4.21 1.29 7.53
CA MET A 77 -2.95 1.14 8.28
C MET A 77 -3.20 0.82 9.75
N LEU A 78 -4.21 1.41 10.39
CA LEU A 78 -4.67 1.05 11.73
C LEU A 78 -5.11 -0.43 11.80
N GLY A 79 -5.70 -0.95 10.73
CA GLY A 79 -6.06 -2.37 10.60
C GLY A 79 -4.83 -3.27 10.61
N ILE A 80 -3.79 -2.89 9.87
CA ILE A 80 -2.51 -3.62 9.86
C ILE A 80 -1.85 -3.52 11.25
N MET A 81 -1.74 -2.33 11.83
CA MET A 81 -1.12 -2.11 13.14
C MET A 81 -1.82 -2.87 14.27
N SER A 82 -3.14 -3.01 14.21
CA SER A 82 -3.93 -3.80 15.16
C SER A 82 -3.47 -5.26 15.23
N THR A 83 -3.02 -5.85 14.12
CA THR A 83 -2.55 -7.24 14.09
C THR A 83 -1.12 -7.43 14.60
N ILE A 84 -0.27 -6.41 14.48
CA ILE A 84 1.15 -6.46 14.87
C ILE A 84 1.31 -6.37 16.40
N GLY A 85 0.24 -6.04 17.14
CA GLY A 85 0.27 -5.98 18.60
C GLY A 85 0.83 -4.68 19.17
N LEU A 86 1.03 -3.64 18.35
CA LEU A 86 1.32 -2.27 18.79
C LEU A 86 0.05 -1.51 19.27
N GLY A 87 -1.01 -2.25 19.59
CA GLY A 87 -2.35 -1.75 19.92
C GLY A 87 -2.57 -1.37 21.37
N SER A 88 -1.61 -0.71 22.04
CA SER A 88 -1.86 -0.12 23.37
C SER A 88 -2.83 1.08 23.34
N GLY A 89 -3.23 1.55 22.14
CA GLY A 89 -4.24 2.60 21.96
C GLY A 89 -5.69 2.12 21.76
N ALA A 90 -5.94 0.81 21.54
CA ALA A 90 -7.29 0.29 21.33
C ALA A 90 -8.14 0.35 22.62
N HIS A 91 -7.51 0.18 23.78
CA HIS A 91 -8.19 0.24 25.07
C HIS A 91 -8.67 1.68 25.39
N THR A 92 -7.88 2.70 25.04
CA THR A 92 -8.26 4.11 25.19
C THR A 92 -9.29 4.53 24.14
N PHE A 93 -9.16 4.03 22.91
CA PHE A 93 -10.14 4.26 21.83
C PHE A 93 -11.51 3.63 22.16
N VAL A 94 -11.54 2.39 22.63
CA VAL A 94 -12.79 1.67 22.97
C VAL A 94 -13.50 2.27 24.19
N LEU A 95 -12.75 2.66 25.22
CA LEU A 95 -13.35 3.19 26.45
C LEU A 95 -13.83 4.63 26.33
N PHE A 96 -13.17 5.47 25.51
CA PHE A 96 -13.46 6.90 25.47
C PHE A 96 -13.99 7.42 24.12
N LEU A 97 -13.63 6.81 23.00
CA LEU A 97 -13.98 7.31 21.66
C LEU A 97 -15.01 6.45 20.94
N ALA A 98 -15.02 5.13 21.14
CA ALA A 98 -15.96 4.20 20.51
C ALA A 98 -17.43 4.41 20.89
N PRO A 99 -17.85 4.71 22.14
CA PRO A 99 -19.25 5.03 22.41
C PRO A 99 -19.71 6.32 21.72
N PHE A 100 -18.81 7.31 21.61
CA PHE A 100 -19.09 8.59 20.94
C PHE A 100 -19.13 8.47 19.40
N ILE A 101 -18.28 7.62 18.83
CA ILE A 101 -18.34 7.24 17.41
C ILE A 101 -19.58 6.38 17.15
N ALA A 102 -19.90 5.40 18.00
CA ALA A 102 -21.08 4.55 17.84
C ALA A 102 -22.40 5.34 17.84
N GLU A 103 -22.48 6.40 18.66
CA GLU A 103 -23.62 7.32 18.69
C GLU A 103 -23.74 8.18 17.41
N THR A 104 -22.61 8.48 16.75
CA THR A 104 -22.55 9.27 15.50
C THR A 104 -22.43 8.42 14.22
N ALA A 105 -22.31 7.09 14.37
CA ALA A 105 -22.01 6.12 13.31
C ALA A 105 -23.22 5.60 12.52
N THR A 106 -24.42 6.12 12.75
CA THR A 106 -25.60 5.81 11.92
C THR A 106 -25.49 6.36 10.49
N THR A 107 -24.40 7.04 10.16
CA THR A 107 -24.14 7.63 8.84
C THR A 107 -23.33 6.67 7.95
N ALA A 108 -23.67 6.63 6.66
CA ALA A 108 -23.06 5.75 5.64
C ALA A 108 -21.54 5.84 5.51
N PHE A 109 -20.91 6.83 6.14
CA PHE A 109 -19.46 6.95 6.23
C PHE A 109 -18.89 5.71 6.91
N VAL A 110 -19.30 5.40 8.15
CA VAL A 110 -18.66 4.41 9.06
C VAL A 110 -18.57 2.99 8.50
N ILE A 111 -19.41 2.65 7.52
CA ILE A 111 -19.34 1.38 6.79
C ILE A 111 -18.00 1.25 6.06
N TRP A 112 -17.55 2.30 5.41
CA TRP A 112 -16.31 2.28 4.63
C TRP A 112 -15.08 2.26 5.51
N GLU A 113 -15.03 3.03 6.60
CA GLU A 113 -13.93 2.97 7.58
C GLU A 113 -13.84 1.57 8.22
N SER A 114 -14.98 0.99 8.61
CA SER A 114 -15.03 -0.36 9.19
C SER A 114 -14.57 -1.43 8.19
N PHE A 115 -14.94 -1.29 6.91
CA PHE A 115 -14.49 -2.16 5.84
C PHE A 115 -12.97 -2.07 5.63
N PHE A 116 -12.41 -0.85 5.49
CA PHE A 116 -10.96 -0.66 5.27
C PHE A 116 -10.14 -1.11 6.48
N TRP A 117 -10.66 -0.89 7.69
CA TRP A 117 -10.06 -1.43 8.91
C TRP A 117 -10.05 -2.96 8.91
N GLY A 118 -11.19 -3.59 8.64
CA GLY A 118 -11.30 -5.04 8.52
C GLY A 118 -10.37 -5.61 7.44
N PHE A 119 -10.25 -4.93 6.29
CA PHE A 119 -9.34 -5.28 5.20
C PHE A 119 -7.88 -5.21 5.63
N GLY A 120 -7.47 -4.12 6.30
CA GLY A 120 -6.13 -3.99 6.87
C GLY A 120 -5.79 -5.10 7.84
N THR A 121 -6.75 -5.53 8.67
CA THR A 121 -6.52 -6.65 9.61
C THR A 121 -6.40 -8.01 8.92
N ALA A 122 -7.02 -8.21 7.75
CA ALA A 122 -6.83 -9.44 6.97
C ALA A 122 -5.44 -9.50 6.33
N ILE A 123 -4.91 -8.35 5.92
CA ILE A 123 -3.54 -8.23 5.38
C ILE A 123 -2.50 -8.42 6.48
N GLY A 124 -2.76 -7.89 7.68
CA GLY A 124 -1.88 -8.01 8.83
C GLY A 124 -1.59 -9.45 9.28
N GLU A 125 -2.41 -10.42 8.91
CA GLU A 125 -2.18 -11.86 9.12
C GLU A 125 -1.30 -12.55 8.08
N LEU A 126 -1.07 -11.92 6.94
CA LEU A 126 -0.29 -12.54 5.88
C LEU A 126 1.15 -12.83 6.30
N PRO A 127 1.87 -11.92 7.00
CA PRO A 127 3.22 -12.20 7.48
C PRO A 127 3.33 -13.50 8.32
N PRO A 128 2.55 -13.70 9.41
CA PRO A 128 2.63 -14.94 10.19
C PRO A 128 2.17 -16.18 9.39
N TYR A 129 1.19 -16.05 8.49
CA TYR A 129 0.78 -17.15 7.60
C TYR A 129 1.93 -17.62 6.69
N PHE A 130 2.64 -16.69 6.04
CA PHE A 130 3.75 -17.04 5.15
C PHE A 130 4.94 -17.62 5.93
N ILE A 131 5.25 -17.06 7.11
CA ILE A 131 6.30 -17.61 7.99
C ILE A 131 5.96 -19.05 8.38
N ALA A 132 4.75 -19.31 8.86
CA ALA A 132 4.35 -20.67 9.26
C ALA A 132 4.32 -21.65 8.08
N LYS A 133 3.88 -21.20 6.90
CA LYS A 133 3.86 -22.01 5.68
C LYS A 133 5.26 -22.38 5.21
N THR A 134 6.20 -21.43 5.24
CA THR A 134 7.60 -21.72 4.88
C THR A 134 8.27 -22.63 5.90
N CYS A 135 7.94 -22.54 7.19
CA CYS A 135 8.44 -23.47 8.20
C CYS A 135 7.94 -24.90 7.98
N ALA A 136 6.65 -25.07 7.70
CA ALA A 136 6.06 -26.38 7.41
C ALA A 136 6.63 -27.01 6.14
N LEU A 137 6.90 -26.23 5.10
CA LEU A 137 7.52 -26.72 3.86
C LEU A 137 8.99 -27.14 4.04
N ASN A 138 9.70 -26.58 5.02
CA ASN A 138 11.12 -26.83 5.25
C ASN A 138 11.37 -27.77 6.45
N ASP A 139 10.34 -28.42 7.00
CA ASP A 139 10.40 -29.22 8.24
C ASP A 139 11.10 -28.50 9.41
N LYS A 140 11.04 -27.16 9.44
CA LYS A 140 11.61 -26.36 10.52
C LYS A 140 10.56 -26.14 11.60
N LYS A 141 10.95 -26.23 12.87
CA LYS A 141 10.10 -25.81 13.99
C LYS A 141 9.70 -24.34 13.76
N ALA A 142 8.40 -24.05 13.86
CA ALA A 142 7.90 -22.68 13.69
C ALA A 142 8.60 -21.73 14.70
N PRO A 143 9.06 -20.54 14.27
CA PRO A 143 9.81 -19.61 15.13
C PRO A 143 8.94 -19.07 16.27
N PHE A 144 7.62 -19.08 16.12
CA PHE A 144 6.66 -18.79 17.18
C PHE A 144 6.29 -20.07 17.92
N THR A 145 7.16 -20.50 18.84
CA THR A 145 6.72 -21.41 19.91
C THR A 145 5.78 -20.63 20.81
N PHE A 146 4.48 -20.94 20.75
CA PHE A 146 3.52 -20.46 21.72
C PHE A 146 4.02 -20.84 23.11
N ARG A 147 4.26 -19.85 23.97
CA ARG A 147 4.47 -20.14 25.39
C ARG A 147 3.15 -20.72 25.90
N PRO A 148 3.14 -21.97 26.39
CA PRO A 148 1.91 -22.60 26.84
C PRO A 148 1.41 -21.88 28.07
N ASN A 149 0.37 -21.08 27.89
CA ASN A 149 -0.50 -20.62 28.96
C ASN A 149 -1.76 -21.49 28.82
N GLY A 150 -2.25 -22.17 29.87
CA GLY A 150 -3.29 -23.21 29.74
C GLY A 150 -4.54 -22.83 28.93
N TRP A 151 -4.92 -21.54 28.90
CA TRP A 151 -5.97 -21.02 28.03
C TRP A 151 -5.61 -21.02 26.54
N THR A 152 -4.39 -20.63 26.18
CA THR A 152 -3.92 -20.58 24.78
C THR A 152 -3.90 -21.96 24.14
N ASP A 153 -3.53 -23.01 24.88
CA ASP A 153 -3.43 -24.38 24.35
C ASP A 153 -4.80 -25.00 24.00
N TYR A 154 -5.81 -24.76 24.85
CA TYR A 154 -7.20 -25.16 24.57
C TYR A 154 -7.69 -24.50 23.28
N PHE A 155 -7.41 -23.21 23.19
CA PHE A 155 -7.75 -22.37 22.06
C PHE A 155 -7.09 -22.86 20.75
N HIS A 156 -5.79 -23.15 20.77
CA HIS A 156 -5.10 -23.75 19.62
C HIS A 156 -5.70 -25.08 19.20
N SER A 157 -6.06 -25.91 20.17
CA SER A 157 -6.67 -27.21 19.92
C SER A 157 -8.05 -27.07 19.26
N LEU A 158 -8.83 -26.06 19.67
CA LEU A 158 -10.12 -25.74 19.08
C LEU A 158 -9.98 -25.20 17.64
N ILE A 159 -9.09 -24.24 17.39
CA ILE A 159 -8.82 -23.73 16.03
C ILE A 159 -8.39 -24.88 15.14
N ARG A 160 -7.44 -25.70 15.61
CA ARG A 160 -6.96 -26.86 14.88
C ARG A 160 -8.12 -27.79 14.51
N TRP A 161 -8.98 -28.12 15.46
CA TRP A 161 -10.13 -28.98 15.22
C TRP A 161 -11.11 -28.36 14.20
N MET A 162 -11.41 -27.06 14.32
CA MET A 162 -12.31 -26.36 13.39
C MET A 162 -11.74 -26.29 11.98
N VAL A 163 -10.46 -25.96 11.85
CA VAL A 163 -9.78 -25.85 10.56
C VAL A 163 -9.64 -27.22 9.90
N GLN A 164 -9.32 -28.27 10.66
CA GLN A 164 -9.22 -29.63 10.13
C GLN A 164 -10.58 -30.21 9.74
N LYS A 165 -11.64 -29.90 10.49
CA LYS A 165 -12.97 -30.47 10.27
C LYS A 165 -13.79 -29.70 9.22
N PHE A 166 -13.69 -28.38 9.19
CA PHE A 166 -14.52 -27.51 8.34
C PHE A 166 -13.72 -26.75 7.26
N GLY A 167 -12.39 -26.87 7.24
CA GLY A 167 -11.54 -26.25 6.22
C GLY A 167 -11.76 -24.73 6.13
N VAL A 168 -12.06 -24.26 4.93
CA VAL A 168 -12.29 -22.82 4.62
C VAL A 168 -13.44 -22.22 5.44
N PHE A 169 -14.50 -23.00 5.71
CA PHE A 169 -15.61 -22.54 6.56
C PHE A 169 -15.20 -22.40 8.03
N GLY A 170 -14.27 -23.24 8.50
CA GLY A 170 -13.69 -23.10 9.83
C GLY A 170 -12.92 -21.78 9.97
N ILE A 171 -12.11 -21.44 8.96
CA ILE A 171 -11.38 -20.16 8.91
C ILE A 171 -12.34 -18.97 8.87
N LEU A 172 -13.37 -19.05 8.03
CA LEU A 172 -14.37 -17.99 7.91
C LEU A 172 -15.09 -17.76 9.25
N LEU A 173 -15.53 -18.83 9.92
CA LEU A 173 -16.16 -18.74 11.24
C LEU A 173 -15.20 -18.12 12.26
N CYS A 174 -13.94 -18.55 12.29
CA CYS A 174 -12.94 -17.94 13.18
C CYS A 174 -12.71 -16.45 12.88
N ALA A 175 -12.82 -16.04 11.61
CA ALA A 175 -12.65 -14.65 11.17
C ALA A 175 -13.90 -13.78 11.42
N SER A 176 -15.10 -14.37 11.46
CA SER A 176 -16.39 -13.68 11.63
C SER A 176 -16.81 -13.43 13.08
N ILE A 177 -16.12 -13.99 14.08
CA ILE A 177 -16.51 -13.83 15.50
C ILE A 177 -16.30 -12.37 15.97
N PRO A 178 -17.34 -11.71 16.53
CA PRO A 178 -17.28 -10.30 16.95
C PRO A 178 -16.44 -10.06 18.21
N ASN A 179 -15.98 -8.81 18.35
CA ASN A 179 -14.93 -8.31 19.24
C ASN A 179 -15.06 -8.45 20.79
N PRO A 180 -16.20 -8.75 21.45
CA PRO A 180 -16.23 -8.79 22.93
C PRO A 180 -15.38 -9.90 23.57
N LEU A 181 -15.09 -10.98 22.86
CA LEU A 181 -14.17 -12.05 23.32
C LEU A 181 -12.68 -11.71 23.05
N PHE A 182 -12.40 -10.63 22.32
CA PHE A 182 -11.14 -10.36 21.62
C PHE A 182 -10.16 -9.52 22.46
N ASP A 183 -10.67 -8.67 23.36
CA ASP A 183 -9.84 -7.79 24.21
C ASP A 183 -9.31 -8.49 25.48
N LEU A 184 -9.95 -9.58 25.92
CA LEU A 184 -9.52 -10.36 27.10
C LEU A 184 -8.47 -11.44 26.78
N ALA A 185 -8.39 -11.89 25.53
CA ALA A 185 -7.45 -12.93 25.08
C ALA A 185 -6.19 -12.38 24.37
N GLY A 186 -6.17 -11.08 24.07
CA GLY A 186 -5.09 -10.41 23.34
C GLY A 186 -5.03 -10.81 21.86
N ASN A 187 -4.41 -9.94 21.05
CA ASN A 187 -4.23 -10.08 19.59
C ASN A 187 -3.47 -11.36 19.14
N GLY A 188 -3.08 -12.24 20.07
CA GLY A 188 -2.41 -13.50 19.80
C GLY A 188 -3.31 -14.57 19.16
N TRP A 189 -4.61 -14.61 19.49
CA TRP A 189 -5.55 -15.63 18.98
C TRP A 189 -5.62 -15.68 17.46
N PHE A 190 -5.57 -14.51 16.83
CA PHE A 190 -5.76 -14.41 15.40
C PHE A 190 -4.45 -14.66 14.63
N LEU A 191 -3.33 -14.23 15.22
CA LEU A 191 -2.01 -14.68 14.81
C LEU A 191 -1.92 -16.22 14.84
N SER A 192 -2.53 -16.86 15.86
CA SER A 192 -2.62 -18.32 15.96
C SER A 192 -3.36 -18.94 14.78
N VAL A 193 -4.45 -18.35 14.28
CA VAL A 193 -5.18 -18.86 13.12
C VAL A 193 -4.30 -18.80 11.88
N GLY A 194 -3.67 -17.66 11.59
CA GLY A 194 -2.74 -17.50 10.47
C GLY A 194 -1.57 -18.49 10.53
N ILE A 195 -0.94 -18.64 11.70
CA ILE A 195 0.15 -19.59 11.94
C ILE A 195 -0.33 -21.04 11.74
N THR A 196 -1.49 -21.39 12.32
CA THR A 196 -2.08 -22.73 12.21
C THR A 196 -2.40 -23.06 10.75
N CYS A 197 -3.06 -22.15 10.03
CA CYS A 197 -3.42 -22.33 8.62
C CYS A 197 -2.19 -22.44 7.70
N GLY A 198 -1.15 -21.64 7.96
CA GLY A 198 0.12 -21.74 7.25
C GLY A 198 0.81 -23.07 7.51
N TYR A 199 0.85 -23.51 8.76
CA TYR A 199 1.48 -24.78 9.16
C TYR A 199 0.80 -26.01 8.55
N TYR A 200 -0.53 -26.03 8.50
CA TYR A 200 -1.31 -27.13 7.90
C TYR A 200 -1.40 -27.06 6.36
N GLY A 201 -0.70 -26.12 5.71
CA GLY A 201 -0.56 -26.10 4.25
C GLY A 201 -1.82 -25.63 3.49
N ILE A 202 -2.70 -24.85 4.13
CA ILE A 202 -3.92 -24.35 3.47
C ILE A 202 -3.55 -23.43 2.30
N PRO A 203 -4.21 -23.52 1.13
CA PRO A 203 -3.94 -22.64 0.00
C PRO A 203 -4.20 -21.17 0.35
N PHE A 204 -3.34 -20.28 -0.17
CA PHE A 204 -3.36 -18.85 0.16
C PHE A 204 -4.72 -18.22 -0.12
N TRP A 205 -5.32 -18.50 -1.27
CA TRP A 205 -6.59 -17.89 -1.66
C TRP A 205 -7.75 -18.29 -0.75
N SER A 206 -7.77 -19.54 -0.29
CA SER A 206 -8.81 -19.99 0.64
C SER A 206 -8.66 -19.34 2.00
N PHE A 207 -7.43 -19.14 2.47
CA PHE A 207 -7.16 -18.41 3.70
C PHE A 207 -7.51 -16.93 3.57
N PHE A 208 -6.94 -16.25 2.58
CA PHE A 208 -7.12 -14.80 2.38
C PHE A 208 -8.58 -14.41 2.09
N LEU A 209 -9.30 -15.17 1.26
CA LEU A 209 -10.71 -14.86 1.01
C LEU A 209 -11.58 -15.12 2.24
N ALA A 210 -11.31 -16.19 3.00
CA ALA A 210 -12.05 -16.45 4.24
C ALA A 210 -11.80 -15.36 5.29
N THR A 211 -10.56 -14.90 5.46
CA THR A 211 -10.24 -13.82 6.40
C THR A 211 -10.77 -12.47 5.91
N PHE A 212 -10.66 -12.17 4.61
CA PHE A 212 -11.23 -10.96 4.02
C PHE A 212 -12.74 -10.89 4.19
N VAL A 213 -13.46 -11.94 3.79
CA VAL A 213 -14.93 -11.99 3.90
C VAL A 213 -15.36 -11.97 5.36
N GLY A 214 -14.68 -12.72 6.23
CA GLY A 214 -15.01 -12.75 7.66
C GLY A 214 -14.85 -11.38 8.33
N LYS A 215 -13.79 -10.64 8.00
CA LYS A 215 -13.39 -9.44 8.74
C LYS A 215 -13.78 -8.13 8.08
N ALA A 216 -13.61 -8.01 6.77
CA ALA A 216 -13.93 -6.77 6.05
C ALA A 216 -15.42 -6.68 5.73
N ILE A 217 -16.10 -7.81 5.56
CA ILE A 217 -17.51 -7.85 5.17
C ILE A 217 -18.39 -8.24 6.36
N ILE A 218 -18.32 -9.49 6.81
CA ILE A 218 -19.27 -10.01 7.82
C ILE A 218 -19.15 -9.25 9.14
N LYS A 219 -17.93 -9.13 9.69
CA LYS A 219 -17.70 -8.41 10.94
C LYS A 219 -18.04 -6.93 10.83
N ALA A 220 -17.61 -6.26 9.76
CA ALA A 220 -17.94 -4.85 9.53
C ALA A 220 -19.46 -4.63 9.43
N SER A 221 -20.18 -5.49 8.71
CA SER A 221 -21.64 -5.41 8.60
C SER A 221 -22.35 -5.69 9.93
N LEU A 222 -21.88 -6.65 10.72
CA LEU A 222 -22.47 -6.97 12.03
C LEU A 222 -22.24 -5.84 13.04
N GLN A 223 -21.07 -5.20 13.04
CA GLN A 223 -20.78 -4.08 13.94
C GLN A 223 -21.63 -2.84 13.62
N VAL A 224 -21.94 -2.62 12.34
CA VAL A 224 -22.84 -1.54 11.92
C VAL A 224 -24.32 -1.89 12.21
N GLY A 225 -24.72 -3.15 12.02
CA GLY A 225 -26.11 -3.59 12.20
C GLY A 225 -26.58 -3.76 13.66
N GLN A 226 -25.67 -3.82 14.63
CA GLN A 226 -25.99 -3.91 16.06
C GLN A 226 -26.27 -2.56 16.74
N LEU A 227 -26.14 -1.45 16.01
CA LEU A 227 -26.43 -0.12 16.54
C LEU A 227 -27.96 0.07 16.66
N PRO A 228 -28.47 0.48 17.84
CA PRO A 228 -29.90 0.64 18.05
C PRO A 228 -30.46 1.71 17.10
N ASN A 229 -31.57 1.39 16.42
CA ASN A 229 -32.35 2.30 15.55
C ASN A 229 -32.94 3.54 16.27
N HIS A 230 -32.54 3.82 17.51
CA HIS A 230 -33.01 4.96 18.30
C HIS A 230 -32.16 6.20 18.03
N ALA A 231 -32.10 6.63 16.78
CA ALA A 231 -31.62 7.97 16.39
C ALA A 231 -32.19 8.39 15.02
N LEU A 232 -33.44 8.00 14.75
CA LEU A 232 -34.28 8.58 13.69
C LEU A 232 -35.31 9.51 14.32
#